data_AF-A0A7R8X461-F1
#
_entry.id   AF-A0A7R8X461-F1
#
_cell.length_a   1.000
_cell.length_b   1.000
_cell.length_c   1.000
_cell.angle_alpha   90.00
_cell.angle_beta   90.00
_cell.angle_gamma   90.00
#
_symmetry.space_group_name_H-M   'P 1'
#
loop_
_entity.id
_entity.type
_entity.pdbx_description
1 polymer ?
#
loop_
_entity_poly.entity_id
_entity_poly.type
_entity_poly.pdbx_seq_one_letter_code
_entity_poly.pdbx_strand_id
1 'polypeptide(L)'
;MYIPWIRCIQGGSDLCAVGGGLREPAWQLSSHTVQQRRGVAQQSCLHGEQSVPRSAGFGVANLLAWFRYHQAFQMLNREFDAMIRTDEIQYLQKQGILVELNTATQCSRCGSDRGQKMKLDVHRVLAGQIDFLDITEKREPVIVSGLDLGPCVKTWTPEYLSMHDSGLPVVAHVSQGPDLDFLSKNFTYNTMPFSEVVTQAATSTSSFYYLRSLASEEKTKSPAEFSRDFPTLASDFHLPDFLPRDRIFSSVLRIASANLSLWTHYDVMDNVLIQVRGEKTVTLFSPSDALNLYLQGDKSLVSSVEEPDLGKFPALAKATRFEAVLRPGDGLFIPALWFHSVRSASFTVSINVFWRHLQESLYDKKDVYGNKDLLPAVQAMHGVEKALRHLKSLPKDYQDFYARRLIRVIETNFLQSPLYGETNK
;
A
#
# COMPACT_ATOMS: atom_id res chain seq x y z
N MET A 1 -14.52 32.98 42.66
CA MET A 1 -14.78 32.98 44.13
C MET A 1 -13.98 31.82 44.71
N TYR A 2 -13.01 32.15 45.56
CA TYR A 2 -12.09 31.33 46.36
C TYR A 2 -12.18 29.79 46.33
N ILE A 3 -11.06 29.14 45.99
CA ILE A 3 -10.59 27.91 46.65
C ILE A 3 -9.10 28.12 46.99
N PRO A 4 -8.62 27.85 48.23
CA PRO A 4 -7.32 28.30 48.71
C PRO A 4 -6.18 27.29 48.49
N TRP A 5 -4.98 27.84 48.54
CA TRP A 5 -3.65 27.21 48.58
C TRP A 5 -3.44 26.25 49.76
N ILE A 6 -2.48 25.32 49.62
CA ILE A 6 -1.42 24.86 50.57
C ILE A 6 -0.82 23.57 49.97
N ARG A 7 0.37 23.62 49.33
CA ARG A 7 1.78 23.61 49.81
C ARG A 7 2.45 22.26 49.50
N CYS A 8 3.51 22.35 48.71
CA CYS A 8 4.58 21.36 48.60
C CYS A 8 5.26 21.12 49.95
N ILE A 9 5.67 19.88 50.20
CA ILE A 9 6.82 19.54 51.04
C ILE A 9 7.74 18.63 50.21
N GLN A 10 8.98 19.08 50.04
CA GLN A 10 10.12 18.33 49.57
C GLN A 10 10.76 17.54 50.73
N GLY A 11 11.54 16.51 50.36
CA GLY A 11 12.46 15.79 51.22
C GLY A 11 12.09 14.31 51.27
N GLY A 12 12.90 13.34 50.89
CA GLY A 12 14.34 13.31 50.67
C GLY A 12 14.77 11.85 50.89
N SER A 13 15.60 11.35 49.98
CA SER A 13 16.59 10.27 50.14
C SER A 13 16.60 9.45 51.46
N ASP A 14 16.48 8.13 51.37
CA ASP A 14 17.66 7.25 51.53
C ASP A 14 17.35 5.75 51.36
N LEU A 15 18.38 5.06 50.87
CA LEU A 15 18.53 3.64 50.62
C LEU A 15 18.44 2.78 51.90
N CYS A 16 17.83 1.60 51.81
CA CYS A 16 18.28 0.41 52.53
C CYS A 16 17.85 -0.86 51.77
N ALA A 17 18.82 -1.56 51.21
CA ALA A 17 18.69 -2.93 50.75
C ALA A 17 18.82 -3.88 51.94
N VAL A 18 17.89 -4.85 52.06
CA VAL A 18 18.11 -6.09 52.82
C VAL A 18 17.49 -7.23 52.03
N GLY A 19 18.32 -8.21 51.65
CA GLY A 19 17.91 -9.42 50.95
C GLY A 19 17.28 -10.47 51.86
N GLY A 20 16.59 -11.44 51.25
CA GLY A 20 16.15 -12.65 51.97
C GLY A 20 15.04 -13.42 51.28
N GLY A 21 15.43 -14.38 50.42
CA GLY A 21 14.90 -15.74 50.28
C GLY A 21 13.39 -16.06 50.33
N LEU A 22 12.94 -16.69 49.23
CA LEU A 22 12.06 -17.87 49.15
C LEU A 22 10.64 -17.81 49.75
N ARG A 23 9.62 -17.86 48.87
CA ARG A 23 8.63 -18.96 48.75
C ARG A 23 7.55 -18.63 47.72
N GLU A 24 7.33 -19.55 46.77
CA GLU A 24 6.11 -19.65 45.96
C GLU A 24 4.90 -20.03 46.85
N PRO A 25 3.68 -19.80 46.35
CA PRO A 25 2.83 -20.98 46.14
C PRO A 25 2.06 -20.98 44.80
N ALA A 26 2.02 -22.19 44.24
CA ALA A 26 1.13 -22.63 43.17
C ALA A 26 -0.36 -22.58 43.60
N TRP A 27 -1.24 -22.34 42.63
CA TRP A 27 -2.65 -22.72 42.69
C TRP A 27 -3.04 -23.48 41.43
N GLN A 28 -3.50 -24.70 41.64
CA GLN A 28 -3.98 -25.67 40.66
C GLN A 28 -5.47 -25.94 40.95
N LEU A 29 -6.19 -26.37 39.89
CA LEU A 29 -7.50 -27.07 39.89
C LEU A 29 -8.74 -26.16 40.10
N SER A 30 -9.88 -26.36 39.43
CA SER A 30 -10.35 -27.40 38.50
C SER A 30 -11.65 -26.96 37.83
N SER A 31 -11.89 -27.54 36.65
CA SER A 31 -13.11 -27.55 35.85
C SER A 31 -14.35 -28.10 36.57
N HIS A 32 -15.54 -27.54 36.29
CA HIS A 32 -16.78 -28.33 36.15
C HIS A 32 -17.79 -27.70 35.18
N THR A 33 -18.20 -28.55 34.24
CA THR A 33 -19.26 -28.42 33.24
C THR A 33 -20.61 -28.74 33.87
N VAL A 34 -21.68 -27.98 33.58
CA VAL A 34 -23.07 -28.47 33.70
C VAL A 34 -23.87 -27.99 32.49
N GLN A 35 -24.54 -28.96 31.87
CA GLN A 35 -25.36 -28.87 30.67
C GLN A 35 -26.84 -29.08 31.05
N GLN A 36 -27.74 -28.52 30.22
CA GLN A 36 -29.17 -28.84 30.05
C GLN A 36 -30.20 -28.39 31.12
N ARG A 37 -31.23 -27.65 30.68
CA ARG A 37 -32.49 -28.25 30.19
C ARG A 37 -33.41 -27.20 29.53
N ARG A 38 -34.11 -27.67 28.48
CA ARG A 38 -35.20 -27.02 27.76
C ARG A 38 -36.48 -27.03 28.59
N GLY A 39 -37.31 -26.00 28.44
CA GLY A 39 -38.73 -26.01 28.80
C GLY A 39 -39.50 -25.17 27.78
N VAL A 40 -40.38 -25.83 27.02
CA VAL A 40 -41.34 -25.24 26.08
C VAL A 40 -42.69 -25.18 26.79
N ALA A 41 -43.39 -24.05 26.72
CA ALA A 41 -44.83 -23.98 26.93
C ALA A 41 -45.41 -22.82 26.10
N GLN A 42 -46.27 -23.17 25.13
CA GLN A 42 -47.23 -22.27 24.48
C GLN A 42 -48.49 -22.18 25.35
N GLN A 43 -49.16 -21.01 25.44
CA GLN A 43 -50.49 -20.76 24.85
C GLN A 43 -51.16 -19.44 25.32
N SER A 44 -51.81 -18.80 24.32
CA SER A 44 -53.07 -18.03 24.31
C SER A 44 -53.22 -16.63 24.96
N CYS A 45 -53.29 -15.65 24.05
CA CYS A 45 -54.19 -14.49 23.89
C CYS A 45 -55.22 -14.11 24.98
N LEU A 46 -55.34 -12.80 25.25
CA LEU A 46 -56.56 -11.99 25.04
C LEU A 46 -56.29 -10.47 25.20
N HIS A 47 -57.10 -9.67 24.51
CA HIS A 47 -57.02 -8.22 24.27
C HIS A 47 -57.26 -7.30 25.48
N GLY A 48 -56.74 -6.05 25.36
CA GLY A 48 -57.20 -4.88 26.10
C GLY A 48 -56.49 -3.60 25.63
N GLU A 49 -57.24 -2.71 24.99
CA GLU A 49 -56.83 -1.43 24.35
C GLU A 49 -56.29 -0.38 25.33
N GLN A 50 -55.40 0.52 24.87
CA GLN A 50 -55.48 1.98 25.07
C GLN A 50 -54.46 2.75 24.20
N SER A 51 -54.83 3.99 23.88
CA SER A 51 -54.48 4.82 22.72
C SER A 51 -53.55 6.00 23.03
N VAL A 52 -52.62 6.38 22.12
CA VAL A 52 -52.04 7.76 21.96
C VAL A 52 -51.31 7.90 20.58
N PRO A 53 -50.94 9.10 20.05
CA PRO A 53 -51.47 9.60 18.76
C PRO A 53 -50.43 9.83 17.63
N ARG A 54 -50.95 10.11 16.42
CA ARG A 54 -50.20 10.48 15.20
C ARG A 54 -49.69 11.94 15.23
N SER A 55 -48.43 12.16 14.82
CA SER A 55 -47.86 13.41 14.28
C SER A 55 -46.47 13.08 13.68
N ALA A 56 -45.84 13.77 12.73
CA ALA A 56 -46.21 14.66 11.64
C ALA A 56 -44.94 14.74 10.73
N GLY A 57 -45.10 15.21 9.49
CA GLY A 57 -44.14 15.10 8.38
C GLY A 57 -42.69 15.57 8.60
N PHE A 58 -41.76 14.82 7.99
CA PHE A 58 -40.37 15.22 7.72
C PHE A 58 -40.35 16.36 6.68
N GLY A 59 -39.94 17.56 7.09
CA GLY A 59 -39.83 18.74 6.22
C GLY A 59 -38.40 18.99 5.71
N VAL A 60 -38.31 19.35 4.42
CA VAL A 60 -37.09 19.69 3.63
C VAL A 60 -36.24 20.82 4.23
N ALA A 61 -36.75 21.57 5.22
CA ALA A 61 -36.04 22.65 5.90
C ALA A 61 -34.82 22.19 6.74
N ASN A 62 -34.82 20.96 7.26
CA ASN A 62 -33.70 20.43 8.06
C ASN A 62 -32.46 20.03 7.22
N LEU A 63 -32.64 19.74 5.92
CA LEU A 63 -31.51 19.41 5.04
C LEU A 63 -30.68 20.65 4.68
N LEU A 64 -31.34 21.79 4.45
CA LEU A 64 -30.67 23.06 4.12
C LEU A 64 -29.93 23.65 5.34
N ALA A 65 -30.44 23.44 6.56
CA ALA A 65 -29.73 23.79 7.79
C ALA A 65 -28.47 22.94 7.99
N TRP A 66 -28.54 21.64 7.69
CA TRP A 66 -27.39 20.73 7.73
C TRP A 66 -26.31 21.09 6.70
N PHE A 67 -26.69 21.44 5.47
CA PHE A 67 -25.74 21.87 4.43
C PHE A 67 -25.03 23.19 4.78
N ARG A 68 -25.77 24.18 5.32
CA ARG A 68 -25.18 25.46 5.75
C ARG A 68 -24.24 25.28 6.94
N TYR A 69 -24.59 24.41 7.89
CA TYR A 69 -23.75 24.08 9.04
C TYR A 69 -22.48 23.32 8.60
N HIS A 70 -22.58 22.40 7.64
CA HIS A 70 -21.44 21.65 7.13
C HIS A 70 -20.46 22.52 6.33
N GLN A 71 -20.96 23.46 5.50
CA GLN A 71 -20.11 24.43 4.81
C GLN A 71 -19.44 25.41 5.79
N ALA A 72 -20.17 25.91 6.80
CA ALA A 72 -19.60 26.78 7.83
C ALA A 72 -18.50 26.06 8.65
N PHE A 73 -18.71 24.78 8.99
CA PHE A 73 -17.72 23.95 9.69
C PHE A 73 -16.45 23.69 8.85
N GLN A 74 -16.61 23.46 7.54
CA GLN A 74 -15.49 23.32 6.60
C GLN A 74 -14.71 24.64 6.42
N MET A 75 -15.37 25.79 6.53
CA MET A 75 -14.73 27.10 6.43
C MET A 75 -13.99 27.47 7.72
N LEU A 76 -14.62 27.24 8.88
CA LEU A 76 -14.01 27.42 10.20
C LEU A 76 -12.77 26.54 10.39
N ASN A 77 -12.78 25.28 9.95
CA ASN A 77 -11.58 24.44 10.00
C ASN A 77 -10.44 24.97 9.12
N ARG A 78 -10.74 25.55 7.94
CA ARG A 78 -9.70 26.17 7.08
C ARG A 78 -9.11 27.41 7.70
N GLU A 79 -9.94 28.26 8.32
CA GLU A 79 -9.49 29.46 9.02
C GLU A 79 -8.68 29.09 10.28
N PHE A 80 -9.10 28.06 11.02
CA PHE A 80 -8.38 27.55 12.19
C PHE A 80 -7.03 26.93 11.82
N ASP A 81 -6.97 26.13 10.75
CA ASP A 81 -5.72 25.58 10.21
C ASP A 81 -4.80 26.66 9.61
N ALA A 82 -5.36 27.76 9.09
CA ALA A 82 -4.56 28.91 8.64
C ALA A 82 -4.00 29.71 9.83
N MET A 83 -4.76 29.83 10.91
CA MET A 83 -4.34 30.51 12.13
C MET A 83 -3.22 29.75 12.85
N ILE A 84 -3.36 28.42 13.01
CA ILE A 84 -2.31 27.55 13.58
C ILE A 84 -1.01 27.64 12.78
N ARG A 85 -1.10 27.65 11.44
CA ARG A 85 0.09 27.80 10.57
C ARG A 85 0.78 29.15 10.72
N THR A 86 0.04 30.22 10.99
CA THR A 86 0.61 31.56 11.15
C THR A 86 1.37 31.66 12.48
N ASP A 87 0.80 31.09 13.55
CA ASP A 87 1.45 31.04 14.87
C ASP A 87 2.68 30.12 14.88
N GLU A 88 2.65 28.99 14.15
CA GLU A 88 3.81 28.10 13.97
C GLU A 88 4.95 28.78 13.19
N ILE A 89 4.65 29.49 12.10
CA ILE A 89 5.66 30.21 11.32
C ILE A 89 6.32 31.32 12.17
N GLN A 90 5.53 32.07 12.94
CA GLN A 90 6.07 33.09 13.84
C GLN A 90 6.90 32.47 14.98
N TYR A 91 6.49 31.33 15.52
CA TYR A 91 7.24 30.60 16.53
C TYR A 91 8.60 30.10 15.98
N LEU A 92 8.62 29.54 14.77
CA LEU A 92 9.83 29.03 14.13
C LEU A 92 10.81 30.15 13.71
N GLN A 93 10.29 31.32 13.28
CA GLN A 93 11.12 32.51 13.05
C GLN A 93 11.76 33.04 14.34
N LYS A 94 11.04 33.01 15.46
CA LYS A 94 11.52 33.48 16.77
C LYS A 94 12.57 32.56 17.40
N GLN A 95 12.60 31.28 17.01
CA GLN A 95 13.60 30.30 17.44
C GLN A 95 14.84 30.26 16.53
N GLY A 96 14.91 31.07 15.46
CA GLY A 96 16.05 31.10 14.55
C GLY A 96 16.22 29.84 13.70
N ILE A 97 15.16 29.05 13.52
CA ILE A 97 15.18 27.74 12.82
C ILE A 97 14.90 27.89 11.31
N LEU A 98 14.42 29.05 10.85
CA LEU A 98 14.26 29.35 9.42
C LEU A 98 15.56 29.93 8.83
N VAL A 99 16.30 29.09 8.09
CA VAL A 99 17.34 29.54 7.17
C VAL A 99 16.66 30.22 5.99
N GLU A 100 17.07 31.43 5.67
CA GLU A 100 16.60 32.21 4.51
C GLU A 100 16.66 31.37 3.23
N LEU A 101 15.50 31.04 2.68
CA LEU A 101 15.40 30.67 1.27
C LEU A 101 15.69 31.93 0.46
N ASN A 102 16.95 32.05 0.01
CA ASN A 102 17.39 33.10 -0.89
C ASN A 102 16.44 33.18 -2.09
N THR A 103 15.84 34.35 -2.24
CA THR A 103 14.91 34.69 -3.31
C THR A 103 15.63 34.71 -4.66
N ALA A 104 14.95 34.13 -5.64
CA ALA A 104 15.35 34.01 -7.02
C ALA A 104 15.80 35.36 -7.63
N THR A 105 16.90 35.33 -8.36
CA THR A 105 17.16 36.31 -9.42
C THR A 105 16.14 36.07 -10.53
N GLN A 106 15.28 37.06 -10.74
CA GLN A 106 14.15 37.03 -11.66
C GLN A 106 14.58 36.71 -13.10
N CYS A 107 14.12 35.57 -13.64
CA CYS A 107 13.90 35.41 -15.06
C CYS A 107 12.40 35.45 -15.32
N SER A 108 11.90 36.62 -15.69
CA SER A 108 10.51 36.86 -16.03
C SER A 108 10.22 36.31 -17.43
N ARG A 109 9.67 35.08 -17.53
CA ARG A 109 8.73 34.60 -18.57
C ARG A 109 8.49 33.08 -18.50
N CYS A 110 7.56 32.64 -17.66
CA CYS A 110 6.49 31.69 -17.95
C CYS A 110 5.77 31.33 -16.64
N GLY A 111 4.44 31.28 -16.68
CA GLY A 111 3.60 30.99 -15.51
C GLY A 111 3.45 29.49 -15.25
N SER A 112 2.96 29.22 -14.03
CA SER A 112 2.62 27.91 -13.44
C SER A 112 3.79 27.04 -13.00
N ASP A 113 4.24 27.24 -11.76
CA ASP A 113 4.99 26.24 -11.03
C ASP A 113 4.26 25.92 -9.71
N ARG A 114 3.31 24.99 -9.80
CA ARG A 114 2.56 24.48 -8.65
C ARG A 114 3.30 23.28 -8.07
N GLY A 115 4.25 23.55 -7.17
CA GLY A 115 4.64 22.71 -6.03
C GLY A 115 4.64 21.18 -6.20
N GLN A 116 5.17 20.65 -7.29
CA GLN A 116 5.40 19.21 -7.43
C GLN A 116 6.80 18.90 -6.90
N LYS A 117 6.93 17.98 -5.95
CA LYS A 117 8.24 17.47 -5.53
C LYS A 117 9.01 16.95 -6.75
N MET A 118 10.33 17.15 -6.73
CA MET A 118 11.28 16.74 -7.76
C MET A 118 11.09 15.26 -8.11
N LYS A 119 10.93 14.98 -9.41
CA LYS A 119 10.99 13.62 -9.96
C LYS A 119 12.43 13.12 -9.85
N LEU A 120 12.63 11.98 -9.19
CA LEU A 120 13.95 11.37 -9.01
C LEU A 120 14.10 10.16 -9.94
N ASP A 121 15.23 10.05 -10.62
CA ASP A 121 15.53 8.85 -11.40
C ASP A 121 16.03 7.73 -10.48
N VAL A 122 15.53 6.52 -10.68
CA VAL A 122 16.02 5.34 -9.97
C VAL A 122 17.44 5.03 -10.42
N HIS A 123 18.31 4.74 -9.45
CA HIS A 123 19.71 4.43 -9.71
C HIS A 123 19.85 3.17 -10.59
N ARG A 124 20.79 3.21 -11.54
CA ARG A 124 21.07 2.13 -12.48
C ARG A 124 22.49 1.63 -12.32
N VAL A 125 22.64 0.31 -12.31
CA VAL A 125 23.90 -0.42 -12.16
C VAL A 125 24.02 -1.52 -13.20
N LEU A 126 25.25 -1.92 -13.53
CA LEU A 126 25.50 -3.09 -14.36
C LEU A 126 25.57 -4.35 -13.50
N ALA A 127 25.02 -5.47 -13.97
CA ALA A 127 24.93 -6.73 -13.24
C ALA A 127 26.28 -7.23 -12.71
N GLY A 128 27.37 -7.02 -13.46
CA GLY A 128 28.73 -7.42 -13.05
C GLY A 128 29.48 -6.40 -12.17
N GLN A 129 28.84 -5.29 -11.77
CA GLN A 129 29.49 -4.18 -11.06
C GLN A 129 28.93 -3.95 -9.66
N ILE A 130 28.06 -4.83 -9.16
CA ILE A 130 27.42 -4.67 -7.86
C ILE A 130 27.15 -6.02 -7.21
N ASP A 131 27.29 -6.10 -5.89
CA ASP A 131 26.76 -7.22 -5.12
C ASP A 131 25.26 -7.02 -4.93
N PHE A 132 24.46 -8.01 -5.29
CA PHE A 132 23.01 -7.94 -5.10
C PHE A 132 22.64 -7.91 -3.62
N LEU A 133 23.48 -8.45 -2.73
CA LEU A 133 23.29 -8.29 -1.29
C LEU A 133 23.28 -6.82 -0.90
N ASP A 134 24.23 -6.02 -1.41
CA ASP A 134 24.27 -4.56 -1.16
C ASP A 134 23.00 -3.86 -1.63
N ILE A 135 22.43 -4.30 -2.76
CA ILE A 135 21.14 -3.78 -3.26
C ILE A 135 20.02 -4.12 -2.28
N THR A 136 19.94 -5.38 -1.85
CA THR A 136 18.87 -5.85 -0.96
C THR A 136 19.00 -5.35 0.47
N GLU A 137 20.18 -4.91 0.92
CA GLU A 137 20.40 -4.31 2.24
C GLU A 137 20.02 -2.83 2.28
N LYS A 138 20.23 -2.09 1.19
CA LYS A 138 19.88 -0.65 1.11
C LYS A 138 18.37 -0.40 1.10
N ARG A 139 17.56 -1.40 0.72
CA ARG A 139 16.09 -1.33 0.67
C ARG A 139 15.53 -0.20 -0.21
N GLU A 140 16.27 0.12 -1.27
CA GLU A 140 15.89 1.10 -2.28
C GLU A 140 15.72 0.42 -3.66
N PRO A 141 14.85 0.94 -4.55
CA PRO A 141 14.74 0.45 -5.91
C PRO A 141 16.03 0.67 -6.68
N VAL A 142 16.42 -0.31 -7.50
CA VAL A 142 17.62 -0.24 -8.33
C VAL A 142 17.35 -0.94 -9.66
N ILE A 143 17.75 -0.31 -10.77
CA ILE A 143 17.74 -0.94 -12.09
C ILE A 143 19.08 -1.66 -12.30
N VAL A 144 19.04 -2.96 -12.51
CA VAL A 144 20.19 -3.79 -12.88
C VAL A 144 20.13 -4.05 -14.39
N SER A 145 21.10 -3.52 -15.12
CA SER A 145 21.22 -3.66 -16.57
C SER A 145 22.23 -4.75 -16.95
N GLY A 146 22.05 -5.29 -18.16
CA GLY A 146 22.97 -6.27 -18.73
C GLY A 146 22.81 -7.66 -18.11
N LEU A 147 21.59 -8.02 -17.72
CA LEU A 147 21.29 -9.36 -17.25
C LEU A 147 21.41 -10.37 -18.39
N ASP A 148 22.05 -11.51 -18.14
CA ASP A 148 21.92 -12.67 -19.01
C ASP A 148 20.57 -13.34 -18.72
N LEU A 149 19.60 -13.03 -19.57
CA LEU A 149 18.24 -13.56 -19.50
C LEU A 149 18.01 -14.69 -20.51
N GLY A 150 19.05 -15.16 -21.21
CA GLY A 150 18.92 -16.14 -22.29
C GLY A 150 18.37 -15.55 -23.60
N PRO A 151 18.00 -16.41 -24.57
CA PRO A 151 17.55 -15.97 -25.90
C PRO A 151 16.24 -15.17 -25.89
N CYS A 152 15.41 -15.27 -24.84
CA CYS A 152 14.08 -14.65 -24.76
C CYS A 152 14.04 -13.15 -25.15
N VAL A 153 15.07 -12.38 -24.76
CA VAL A 153 15.17 -10.93 -25.04
C VAL A 153 15.19 -10.64 -26.54
N LYS A 154 15.70 -11.57 -27.34
CA LYS A 154 15.75 -11.46 -28.81
C LYS A 154 14.60 -12.18 -29.50
N THR A 155 14.12 -13.29 -28.94
CA THR A 155 13.20 -14.21 -29.64
C THR A 155 11.72 -13.92 -29.40
N TRP A 156 11.33 -13.32 -28.27
CA TRP A 156 9.92 -13.19 -27.86
C TRP A 156 9.13 -12.11 -28.63
N THR A 157 9.06 -12.22 -29.95
CA THR A 157 8.12 -11.45 -30.80
C THR A 157 6.67 -11.90 -30.56
N PRO A 158 5.62 -11.14 -30.94
CA PRO A 158 4.25 -11.60 -30.74
C PRO A 158 3.99 -12.87 -31.56
N GLU A 159 4.60 -13.00 -32.74
CA GLU A 159 4.51 -14.20 -33.58
C GLU A 159 5.14 -15.39 -32.86
N TYR A 160 6.34 -15.24 -32.31
CA TYR A 160 7.00 -16.30 -31.55
C TYR A 160 6.18 -16.73 -30.34
N LEU A 161 5.74 -15.77 -29.52
CA LEU A 161 4.92 -16.04 -28.33
C LEU A 161 3.60 -16.73 -28.70
N SER A 162 2.96 -16.33 -29.81
CA SER A 162 1.73 -16.97 -30.28
C SER A 162 1.90 -18.40 -30.80
N MET A 163 3.14 -18.86 -31.02
CA MET A 163 3.44 -20.25 -31.41
C MET A 163 3.81 -21.16 -30.22
N HIS A 164 4.16 -20.59 -29.07
CA HIS A 164 4.63 -21.34 -27.89
C HIS A 164 3.64 -21.21 -26.74
N ASP A 165 3.29 -22.33 -26.11
CA ASP A 165 2.26 -22.38 -25.07
C ASP A 165 0.90 -21.77 -25.52
N SER A 166 0.67 -21.75 -26.84
CA SER A 166 -0.38 -20.96 -27.52
C SER A 166 -1.80 -21.26 -27.06
N GLY A 167 -2.12 -22.54 -26.89
CA GLY A 167 -3.44 -23.03 -26.50
C GLY A 167 -3.74 -22.94 -25.00
N LEU A 168 -2.77 -22.52 -24.15
CA LEU A 168 -3.00 -22.47 -22.71
C LEU A 168 -4.10 -21.45 -22.37
N PRO A 169 -5.13 -21.85 -21.59
CA PRO A 169 -6.19 -20.93 -21.19
C PRO A 169 -5.69 -19.97 -20.10
N VAL A 170 -5.57 -18.70 -20.45
CA VAL A 170 -5.12 -17.63 -19.55
C VAL A 170 -6.25 -16.64 -19.28
N VAL A 171 -6.14 -15.88 -18.19
CA VAL A 171 -7.11 -14.83 -17.84
C VAL A 171 -6.47 -13.46 -18.10
N ALA A 172 -7.01 -12.72 -19.05
CA ALA A 172 -6.59 -11.35 -19.37
C ALA A 172 -7.58 -10.33 -18.83
N HIS A 173 -7.06 -9.19 -18.40
CA HIS A 173 -7.84 -7.99 -18.15
C HIS A 173 -8.04 -7.29 -19.49
N VAL A 174 -9.29 -6.97 -19.83
CA VAL A 174 -9.64 -6.32 -21.10
C VAL A 174 -10.40 -5.03 -20.81
N SER A 175 -9.91 -3.91 -21.36
CA SER A 175 -10.51 -2.58 -21.19
C SER A 175 -10.66 -1.86 -22.53
N GLN A 176 -11.53 -0.85 -22.56
CA GLN A 176 -11.65 0.07 -23.71
C GLN A 176 -10.71 1.28 -23.57
N GLY A 177 -10.25 1.59 -22.35
CA GLY A 177 -9.31 2.67 -22.06
C GLY A 177 -7.93 2.15 -21.64
N PRO A 178 -6.87 2.93 -21.86
CA PRO A 178 -5.49 2.53 -21.54
C PRO A 178 -5.22 2.46 -20.03
N ASP A 179 -5.90 3.29 -19.23
CA ASP A 179 -5.68 3.37 -17.80
C ASP A 179 -6.65 2.42 -17.07
N LEU A 180 -6.12 1.30 -16.57
CA LEU A 180 -6.92 0.39 -15.77
C LEU A 180 -7.19 1.02 -14.40
N ASP A 181 -8.45 1.00 -14.00
CA ASP A 181 -8.89 1.57 -12.73
C ASP A 181 -9.68 0.54 -11.91
N PHE A 182 -9.15 0.20 -10.73
CA PHE A 182 -9.77 -0.76 -9.81
C PHE A 182 -10.99 -0.17 -9.08
N LEU A 183 -11.13 1.17 -9.02
CA LEU A 183 -12.26 1.83 -8.38
C LEU A 183 -13.51 1.75 -9.24
N SER A 184 -13.42 2.23 -10.48
CA SER A 184 -14.51 2.11 -11.45
C SER A 184 -14.66 0.70 -12.03
N LYS A 185 -13.63 -0.14 -11.91
CA LYS A 185 -13.54 -1.47 -12.52
C LYS A 185 -13.84 -1.41 -14.02
N ASN A 186 -13.14 -0.53 -14.73
CA ASN A 186 -13.31 -0.27 -16.16
C ASN A 186 -12.77 -1.38 -17.09
N PHE A 187 -12.64 -2.60 -16.58
CA PHE A 187 -12.09 -3.76 -17.28
C PHE A 187 -12.85 -5.04 -16.92
N THR A 188 -12.78 -6.03 -17.80
CA THR A 188 -13.34 -7.38 -17.60
C THR A 188 -12.24 -8.42 -17.51
N TYR A 189 -12.55 -9.57 -16.89
CA TYR A 189 -11.68 -10.74 -16.88
C TYR A 189 -12.13 -11.72 -17.96
N ASN A 190 -11.30 -11.92 -18.98
CA ASN A 190 -11.62 -12.78 -20.11
C ASN A 190 -10.69 -13.99 -20.09
N THR A 191 -11.27 -15.19 -20.10
CA THR A 191 -10.49 -16.43 -20.30
C THR A 191 -10.37 -16.68 -21.79
N MET A 192 -9.15 -16.77 -22.29
CA MET A 192 -8.88 -16.97 -23.71
C MET A 192 -7.52 -17.66 -23.92
N PRO A 193 -7.25 -18.24 -25.11
CA PRO A 193 -5.96 -18.82 -25.42
C PRO A 193 -4.83 -17.80 -25.29
N PHE A 194 -3.67 -18.23 -24.80
CA PHE A 194 -2.49 -17.40 -24.64
C PHE A 194 -2.10 -16.67 -25.94
N SER A 195 -2.13 -17.36 -27.08
CA SER A 195 -1.83 -16.75 -28.38
C SER A 195 -2.80 -15.62 -28.75
N GLU A 196 -4.07 -15.74 -28.34
CA GLU A 196 -5.06 -14.69 -28.59
C GLU A 196 -4.76 -13.45 -27.74
N VAL A 197 -4.42 -13.62 -26.45
CA VAL A 197 -3.99 -12.50 -25.61
C VAL A 197 -2.77 -11.80 -26.18
N VAL A 198 -1.75 -12.56 -26.59
CA VAL A 198 -0.53 -12.01 -27.19
C VAL A 198 -0.85 -11.20 -28.44
N THR A 199 -1.62 -11.78 -29.36
CA THR A 199 -2.00 -11.14 -30.62
C THR A 199 -2.79 -9.86 -30.35
N GLN A 200 -3.83 -9.94 -29.52
CA GLN A 200 -4.67 -8.79 -29.18
C GLN A 200 -3.89 -7.69 -28.45
N ALA A 201 -3.02 -8.06 -27.50
CA ALA A 201 -2.18 -7.09 -26.80
C ALA A 201 -1.22 -6.36 -27.77
N ALA A 202 -0.71 -7.05 -28.80
CA ALA A 202 0.22 -6.49 -29.76
C ALA A 202 -0.46 -5.64 -30.86
N THR A 203 -1.68 -5.99 -31.28
CA THR A 203 -2.29 -5.42 -32.50
C THR A 203 -3.60 -4.67 -32.29
N SER A 204 -4.29 -4.85 -31.15
CA SER A 204 -5.60 -4.22 -30.96
C SER A 204 -5.49 -2.70 -30.84
N THR A 205 -6.35 -1.99 -31.56
CA THR A 205 -6.44 -0.52 -31.54
C THR A 205 -7.69 -0.01 -30.80
N SER A 206 -8.64 -0.90 -30.53
CA SER A 206 -9.92 -0.57 -29.89
C SER A 206 -9.99 -1.01 -28.44
N SER A 207 -9.14 -1.94 -28.01
CA SER A 207 -9.16 -2.48 -26.65
C SER A 207 -7.75 -2.77 -26.17
N PHE A 208 -7.56 -2.69 -24.87
CA PHE A 208 -6.28 -2.94 -24.23
C PHE A 208 -6.34 -4.23 -23.43
N TYR A 209 -5.24 -4.97 -23.46
CA TYR A 209 -5.11 -6.28 -22.87
C TYR A 209 -3.96 -6.28 -21.87
N TYR A 210 -4.22 -6.80 -20.68
CA TYR A 210 -3.20 -7.03 -19.67
C TYR A 210 -3.29 -8.44 -19.09
N LEU A 211 -2.22 -9.19 -19.27
CA LEU A 211 -2.02 -10.50 -18.66
C LEU A 211 -1.13 -10.37 -17.43
N ARG A 212 -1.60 -10.95 -16.34
CA ARG A 212 -0.81 -11.31 -15.16
C ARG A 212 -1.02 -12.78 -14.94
N SER A 213 0.01 -13.61 -15.16
CA SER A 213 -0.17 -15.06 -15.09
C SER A 213 -0.62 -15.53 -13.71
N LEU A 214 -1.34 -16.64 -13.72
CA LEU A 214 -1.77 -17.40 -12.55
C LEU A 214 -1.23 -18.82 -12.71
N ALA A 215 -1.21 -19.58 -11.62
CA ALA A 215 -0.89 -21.00 -11.68
C ALA A 215 -1.75 -21.70 -12.75
N SER A 216 -1.14 -22.57 -13.56
CA SER A 216 -1.86 -23.36 -14.57
C SER A 216 -2.88 -24.30 -13.92
N GLU A 217 -2.53 -24.84 -12.75
CA GLU A 217 -3.35 -25.71 -11.92
C GLU A 217 -3.60 -25.09 -10.53
N GLU A 218 -4.76 -25.39 -9.94
CA GLU A 218 -5.14 -24.93 -8.59
C GLU A 218 -4.88 -23.43 -8.32
N LYS A 219 -5.35 -22.55 -9.21
CA LYS A 219 -5.17 -21.07 -9.21
C LYS A 219 -5.40 -20.37 -7.85
N THR A 220 -6.19 -20.95 -6.96
CA THR A 220 -6.51 -20.40 -5.64
C THR A 220 -5.66 -20.96 -4.50
N LYS A 221 -4.83 -21.97 -4.78
CA LYS A 221 -4.01 -22.67 -3.79
C LYS A 221 -2.51 -22.57 -4.06
N SER A 222 -2.12 -22.33 -5.31
CA SER A 222 -0.72 -22.29 -5.72
C SER A 222 -0.33 -20.92 -6.28
N PRO A 223 0.84 -20.37 -5.93
CA PRO A 223 1.38 -19.20 -6.59
C PRO A 223 1.73 -19.52 -8.06
N ALA A 224 1.75 -18.48 -8.89
CA ALA A 224 2.23 -18.61 -10.26
C ALA A 224 3.73 -18.93 -10.28
N GLU A 225 4.12 -19.82 -11.19
CA GLU A 225 5.49 -20.24 -11.39
C GLU A 225 5.73 -20.38 -12.89
N PHE A 226 6.47 -19.44 -13.46
CA PHE A 226 6.66 -19.30 -14.90
C PHE A 226 7.19 -20.58 -15.56
N SER A 227 8.17 -21.26 -14.95
CA SER A 227 8.73 -22.54 -15.45
C SER A 227 7.72 -23.67 -15.53
N ARG A 228 6.75 -23.71 -14.61
CA ARG A 228 5.70 -24.71 -14.56
C ARG A 228 4.52 -24.33 -15.46
N ASP A 229 4.15 -23.05 -15.44
CA ASP A 229 2.92 -22.58 -16.06
C ASP A 229 3.09 -22.28 -17.57
N PHE A 230 4.33 -22.00 -18.03
CA PHE A 230 4.70 -21.73 -19.43
C PHE A 230 6.03 -22.44 -19.78
N PRO A 231 6.06 -23.80 -19.76
CA PRO A 231 7.30 -24.56 -19.82
C PRO A 231 8.07 -24.38 -21.12
N THR A 232 7.37 -24.16 -22.24
CA THR A 232 8.01 -24.00 -23.54
C THR A 232 8.75 -22.66 -23.58
N LEU A 233 8.09 -21.57 -23.19
CA LEU A 233 8.72 -20.25 -23.10
C LEU A 233 9.81 -20.20 -22.04
N ALA A 234 9.64 -20.90 -20.91
CA ALA A 234 10.63 -20.92 -19.84
C ALA A 234 11.98 -21.49 -20.26
N SER A 235 12.03 -22.34 -21.30
CA SER A 235 13.29 -22.85 -21.85
C SER A 235 14.18 -21.77 -22.47
N ASP A 236 13.61 -20.62 -22.85
CA ASP A 236 14.34 -19.47 -23.42
C ASP A 236 14.84 -18.48 -22.36
N PHE A 237 14.43 -18.63 -21.10
CA PHE A 237 14.62 -17.65 -20.05
C PHE A 237 15.63 -18.13 -19.01
N HIS A 238 16.70 -17.37 -18.82
CA HIS A 238 17.63 -17.57 -17.71
C HIS A 238 17.20 -16.75 -16.51
N LEU A 239 16.91 -17.43 -15.41
CA LEU A 239 16.62 -16.79 -14.13
C LEU A 239 17.92 -16.18 -13.56
N PRO A 240 17.97 -14.87 -13.24
CA PRO A 240 19.19 -14.25 -12.73
C PRO A 240 19.73 -14.92 -11.46
N ASP A 241 21.04 -15.20 -11.45
CA ASP A 241 21.68 -15.98 -10.39
C ASP A 241 21.72 -15.30 -9.02
N PHE A 242 21.56 -13.98 -8.98
CA PHE A 242 21.50 -13.23 -7.73
C PHE A 242 20.21 -13.46 -6.93
N LEU A 243 19.20 -14.08 -7.53
CA LEU A 243 17.93 -14.31 -6.85
C LEU A 243 18.07 -15.41 -5.79
N PRO A 244 17.50 -15.22 -4.59
CA PRO A 244 17.57 -16.21 -3.51
C PRO A 244 16.64 -17.39 -3.82
N ARG A 245 17.16 -18.39 -4.54
CA ARG A 245 16.38 -19.52 -5.09
C ARG A 245 15.56 -20.28 -4.04
N ASP A 246 16.08 -20.39 -2.82
CA ASP A 246 15.44 -21.05 -1.67
C ASP A 246 14.26 -20.24 -1.08
N ARG A 247 14.17 -18.94 -1.41
CA ARG A 247 13.13 -18.03 -0.89
C ARG A 247 12.13 -17.56 -1.94
N ILE A 248 12.32 -17.96 -3.20
CA ILE A 248 11.39 -17.62 -4.29
C ILE A 248 9.99 -18.09 -3.90
N PHE A 249 9.04 -17.17 -4.04
CA PHE A 249 7.64 -17.42 -3.77
C PHE A 249 6.84 -17.61 -5.05
N SER A 250 7.07 -16.76 -6.05
CA SER A 250 6.34 -16.82 -7.31
C SER A 250 7.14 -16.20 -8.46
N SER A 251 6.84 -16.63 -9.69
CA SER A 251 7.34 -16.01 -10.92
C SER A 251 6.17 -15.82 -11.89
N VAL A 252 5.97 -14.57 -12.31
CA VAL A 252 4.75 -14.11 -12.98
C VAL A 252 5.09 -13.54 -14.35
N LEU A 253 4.52 -14.14 -15.40
CA LEU A 253 4.55 -13.58 -16.75
C LEU A 253 3.56 -12.41 -16.82
N ARG A 254 4.04 -11.29 -17.36
CA ARG A 254 3.23 -10.09 -17.61
C ARG A 254 3.30 -9.70 -19.07
N ILE A 255 2.14 -9.52 -19.69
CA ILE A 255 2.00 -9.00 -21.07
C ILE A 255 1.04 -7.82 -21.03
N ALA A 256 1.39 -6.73 -21.69
CA ALA A 256 0.54 -5.55 -21.75
C ALA A 256 0.50 -4.94 -23.14
N SER A 257 -0.67 -4.43 -23.53
CA SER A 257 -0.83 -3.55 -24.68
C SER A 257 0.01 -2.28 -24.55
N ALA A 258 0.35 -1.69 -25.69
CA ALA A 258 0.94 -0.36 -25.74
C ALA A 258 0.03 0.68 -25.07
N ASN A 259 0.64 1.64 -24.38
CA ASN A 259 0.03 2.69 -23.58
C ASN A 259 -0.78 2.23 -22.35
N LEU A 260 -0.89 0.93 -22.07
CA LEU A 260 -1.63 0.46 -20.90
C LEU A 260 -0.91 0.86 -19.61
N SER A 261 -1.69 1.41 -18.67
CA SER A 261 -1.26 1.79 -17.34
C SER A 261 -2.00 0.98 -16.27
N LEU A 262 -1.28 0.58 -15.22
CA LEU A 262 -1.82 -0.06 -14.03
C LEU A 262 -1.78 0.88 -12.84
N TRP A 263 -2.83 0.80 -12.02
CA TRP A 263 -2.94 1.55 -10.78
C TRP A 263 -1.76 1.30 -9.84
N THR A 264 -1.49 2.30 -9.00
CA THR A 264 -0.45 2.21 -7.97
C THR A 264 -0.85 1.22 -6.89
N HIS A 265 0.05 0.27 -6.60
CA HIS A 265 -0.10 -0.72 -5.53
C HIS A 265 1.25 -1.04 -4.89
N TYR A 266 1.26 -1.82 -3.82
CA TYR A 266 2.47 -2.43 -3.27
C TYR A 266 2.27 -3.93 -3.05
N ASP A 267 3.38 -4.64 -2.94
CA ASP A 267 3.41 -6.06 -2.59
C ASP A 267 4.18 -6.27 -1.28
N VAL A 268 3.90 -7.37 -0.57
CA VAL A 268 4.50 -7.69 0.74
C VAL A 268 5.83 -8.44 0.60
N MET A 269 6.17 -8.83 -0.63
CA MET A 269 7.39 -9.54 -0.98
C MET A 269 8.36 -8.64 -1.74
N ASP A 270 9.64 -8.94 -1.62
CA ASP A 270 10.64 -8.37 -2.52
C ASP A 270 10.37 -8.89 -3.92
N ASN A 271 10.62 -8.06 -4.94
CA ASN A 271 10.52 -8.51 -6.31
C ASN A 271 11.56 -7.90 -7.25
N VAL A 272 11.79 -8.60 -8.35
CA VAL A 272 12.52 -8.05 -9.51
C VAL A 272 11.60 -8.07 -10.71
N LEU A 273 11.35 -6.91 -11.32
CA LEU A 273 10.61 -6.79 -12.58
C LEU A 273 11.60 -6.81 -13.74
N ILE A 274 11.66 -7.95 -14.42
CA ILE A 274 12.58 -8.21 -15.53
C ILE A 274 11.88 -7.89 -16.84
N GLN A 275 12.41 -6.92 -17.57
CA GLN A 275 11.86 -6.46 -18.83
C GLN A 275 12.48 -7.26 -19.98
N VAL A 276 11.68 -8.11 -20.62
CA VAL A 276 12.14 -8.97 -21.73
C VAL A 276 11.93 -8.29 -23.07
N ARG A 277 10.79 -7.61 -23.25
CA ARG A 277 10.47 -6.92 -24.52
C ARG A 277 9.67 -5.64 -24.32
N GLY A 278 9.94 -4.66 -25.17
CA GLY A 278 9.32 -3.34 -25.13
C GLY A 278 9.87 -2.47 -24.00
N GLU A 279 9.45 -1.22 -23.94
CA GLU A 279 9.83 -0.28 -22.89
C GLU A 279 8.70 -0.10 -21.87
N LYS A 280 9.07 -0.05 -20.59
CA LYS A 280 8.14 0.12 -19.47
C LYS A 280 8.63 1.22 -18.54
N THR A 281 7.76 2.17 -18.23
CA THR A 281 8.02 3.18 -17.20
C THR A 281 7.38 2.71 -15.90
N VAL A 282 8.16 2.67 -14.83
CA VAL A 282 7.70 2.35 -13.48
C VAL A 282 7.84 3.59 -12.63
N THR A 283 6.72 4.08 -12.11
CA THR A 283 6.69 5.17 -11.13
C THR A 283 6.63 4.56 -9.74
N LEU A 284 7.55 4.91 -8.85
CA LEU A 284 7.62 4.37 -7.48
C LEU A 284 7.50 5.45 -6.41
N PHE A 285 7.04 5.03 -5.23
CA PHE A 285 7.01 5.84 -4.02
C PHE A 285 7.50 5.01 -2.83
N SER A 286 8.22 5.67 -1.92
CA SER A 286 8.73 5.04 -0.70
C SER A 286 7.57 4.51 0.17
N PRO A 287 7.76 3.41 0.92
CA PRO A 287 6.81 2.96 1.94
C PRO A 287 6.42 4.09 2.93
N SER A 288 7.34 5.02 3.20
CA SER A 288 7.09 6.18 4.07
C SER A 288 6.07 7.18 3.52
N ASP A 289 5.75 7.12 2.22
CA ASP A 289 4.75 7.96 1.57
C ASP A 289 3.33 7.39 1.68
N ALA A 290 3.09 6.30 2.43
CA ALA A 290 1.78 5.67 2.58
C ALA A 290 0.64 6.67 2.94
N LEU A 291 0.92 7.65 3.81
CA LEU A 291 -0.07 8.68 4.20
C LEU A 291 -0.39 9.68 3.08
N ASN A 292 0.47 9.81 2.08
CA ASN A 292 0.33 10.73 0.95
C ASN A 292 -0.36 10.06 -0.26
N LEU A 293 -0.52 8.74 -0.25
CA LEU A 293 -0.99 7.94 -1.39
C LEU A 293 -2.45 7.53 -1.33
N TYR A 294 -3.21 7.94 -0.31
CA TYR A 294 -4.65 7.67 -0.20
C TYR A 294 -4.97 6.17 -0.39
N LEU A 295 -4.45 5.32 0.48
CA LEU A 295 -4.55 3.86 0.30
C LEU A 295 -5.93 3.30 0.63
N GLN A 296 -6.36 2.33 -0.16
CA GLN A 296 -7.44 1.40 0.13
C GLN A 296 -6.91 -0.03 -0.02
N GLY A 297 -6.59 -0.66 1.12
CA GLY A 297 -5.87 -1.94 1.13
C GLY A 297 -4.46 -1.77 0.56
N ASP A 298 -4.12 -2.59 -0.43
CA ASP A 298 -2.84 -2.61 -1.14
C ASP A 298 -2.73 -1.60 -2.30
N LYS A 299 -3.79 -0.80 -2.56
CA LYS A 299 -3.90 0.07 -3.75
C LYS A 299 -4.08 1.54 -3.37
N SER A 300 -3.59 2.45 -4.20
CA SER A 300 -3.83 3.90 -4.08
C SER A 300 -5.13 4.30 -4.76
N LEU A 301 -5.92 5.19 -4.15
CA LEU A 301 -7.12 5.78 -4.76
C LEU A 301 -6.81 6.76 -5.91
N VAL A 302 -5.54 7.12 -6.12
CA VAL A 302 -5.10 8.00 -7.21
C VAL A 302 -5.01 7.19 -8.50
N SER A 303 -5.94 7.44 -9.42
CA SER A 303 -6.06 6.66 -10.68
C SER A 303 -4.90 6.90 -11.65
N SER A 304 -4.40 8.14 -11.77
CA SER A 304 -3.23 8.49 -12.58
C SER A 304 -2.20 9.23 -11.74
N VAL A 305 -0.99 8.68 -11.64
CA VAL A 305 0.14 9.33 -10.97
C VAL A 305 0.95 10.23 -11.91
N GLU A 306 0.72 10.11 -13.22
CA GLU A 306 1.31 11.00 -14.23
C GLU A 306 0.58 12.34 -14.28
N GLU A 307 -0.74 12.28 -14.24
CA GLU A 307 -1.62 13.46 -14.25
C GLU A 307 -2.61 13.40 -13.08
N PRO A 308 -2.14 13.55 -11.83
CA PRO A 308 -2.99 13.42 -10.66
C PRO A 308 -3.94 14.60 -10.50
N ASP A 309 -5.20 14.32 -10.15
CA ASP A 309 -6.14 15.34 -9.66
C ASP A 309 -5.74 15.78 -8.24
N LEU A 310 -4.84 16.76 -8.15
CA LEU A 310 -4.39 17.35 -6.89
C LEU A 310 -5.48 18.16 -6.17
N GLY A 311 -6.60 18.49 -6.85
CA GLY A 311 -7.77 19.05 -6.20
C GLY A 311 -8.47 18.03 -5.30
N LYS A 312 -8.54 16.78 -5.77
CA LYS A 312 -9.08 15.64 -5.02
C LYS A 312 -8.06 15.00 -4.08
N PHE A 313 -6.79 14.94 -4.48
CA PHE A 313 -5.71 14.26 -3.76
C PHE A 313 -4.52 15.18 -3.41
N PRO A 314 -4.74 16.27 -2.65
CA PRO A 314 -3.71 17.27 -2.40
C PRO A 314 -2.47 16.75 -1.64
N ALA A 315 -2.60 15.70 -0.82
CA ALA A 315 -1.47 15.13 -0.09
C ALA A 315 -0.44 14.46 -1.00
N LEU A 316 -0.83 14.06 -2.22
CA LEU A 316 0.08 13.44 -3.17
C LEU A 316 1.23 14.37 -3.58
N ALA A 317 1.02 15.69 -3.55
CA ALA A 317 2.08 16.66 -3.81
C ALA A 317 3.25 16.57 -2.80
N LYS A 318 3.03 15.94 -1.64
CA LYS A 318 4.05 15.69 -0.62
C LYS A 318 4.80 14.37 -0.83
N ALA A 319 4.30 13.48 -1.68
CA ALA A 319 4.96 12.20 -1.98
C ALA A 319 6.19 12.43 -2.86
N THR A 320 7.27 11.68 -2.61
CA THR A 320 8.47 11.72 -3.45
C THR A 320 8.33 10.69 -4.57
N ARG A 321 8.29 11.15 -5.82
CA ARG A 321 8.14 10.30 -7.00
C ARG A 321 9.50 9.87 -7.53
N PHE A 322 9.71 8.56 -7.61
CA PHE A 322 10.84 7.94 -8.30
C PHE A 322 10.39 7.39 -9.65
N GLU A 323 11.26 7.41 -10.66
CA GLU A 323 10.95 6.85 -11.98
C GLU A 323 12.05 5.92 -12.49
N ALA A 324 11.65 4.77 -13.00
CA ALA A 324 12.51 3.79 -13.65
C ALA A 324 12.00 3.49 -15.05
N VAL A 325 12.81 3.77 -16.07
CA VAL A 325 12.53 3.35 -17.45
C VAL A 325 13.28 2.05 -17.73
N LEU A 326 12.54 0.97 -17.96
CA LEU A 326 13.07 -0.36 -18.19
C LEU A 326 13.09 -0.68 -19.68
N ARG A 327 14.26 -1.12 -20.15
CA ARG A 327 14.49 -1.59 -21.52
C ARG A 327 14.67 -3.11 -21.54
N PRO A 328 14.52 -3.76 -22.71
CA PRO A 328 14.83 -5.18 -22.84
C PRO A 328 16.22 -5.53 -22.26
N GLY A 329 16.27 -6.47 -21.31
CA GLY A 329 17.49 -6.86 -20.60
C GLY A 329 17.70 -6.21 -19.23
N ASP A 330 16.84 -5.28 -18.82
CA ASP A 330 16.85 -4.67 -17.49
C ASP A 330 16.04 -5.49 -16.48
N GLY A 331 16.49 -5.52 -15.22
CA GLY A 331 15.71 -5.93 -14.06
C GLY A 331 15.60 -4.81 -13.05
N LEU A 332 14.38 -4.44 -12.64
CA LEU A 332 14.15 -3.47 -11.56
C LEU A 332 13.92 -4.21 -10.25
N PHE A 333 14.85 -4.10 -9.30
CA PHE A 333 14.59 -4.50 -7.92
C PHE A 333 13.58 -3.53 -7.29
N ILE A 334 12.52 -4.09 -6.72
CA ILE A 334 11.49 -3.39 -5.96
C ILE A 334 11.45 -4.03 -4.58
N PRO A 335 12.00 -3.36 -3.54
CA PRO A 335 11.90 -3.85 -2.19
C PRO A 335 10.45 -3.95 -1.74
N ALA A 336 10.13 -4.93 -0.89
CA ALA A 336 8.81 -5.09 -0.30
C ALA A 336 8.26 -3.76 0.22
N LEU A 337 6.94 -3.56 0.08
CA LEU A 337 6.19 -2.37 0.48
C LEU A 337 6.41 -1.10 -0.37
N TRP A 338 7.33 -1.11 -1.33
CA TRP A 338 7.45 0.01 -2.26
C TRP A 338 6.23 0.08 -3.18
N PHE A 339 5.58 1.25 -3.18
CA PHE A 339 4.45 1.51 -4.04
C PHE A 339 4.95 1.70 -5.46
N HIS A 340 4.25 1.15 -6.43
CA HIS A 340 4.61 1.27 -7.83
C HIS A 340 3.39 1.25 -8.76
N SER A 341 3.46 2.04 -9.83
CA SER A 341 2.56 2.02 -10.99
C SER A 341 3.40 1.80 -12.23
N VAL A 342 2.85 1.07 -13.20
CA VAL A 342 3.56 0.71 -14.44
C VAL A 342 2.79 1.21 -15.64
N ARG A 343 3.51 1.82 -16.59
CA ARG A 343 3.01 2.23 -17.90
C ARG A 343 3.83 1.56 -18.99
N SER A 344 3.15 0.88 -19.91
CA SER A 344 3.81 0.21 -21.04
C SER A 344 3.87 1.16 -22.22
N ALA A 345 5.07 1.59 -22.64
CA ALA A 345 5.21 2.51 -23.77
C ALA A 345 4.90 1.83 -25.12
N SER A 346 5.10 0.52 -25.20
CA SER A 346 4.81 -0.34 -26.35
C SER A 346 4.10 -1.62 -25.90
N PHE A 347 3.86 -2.57 -26.81
CA PHE A 347 3.64 -3.95 -26.40
C PHE A 347 4.82 -4.39 -25.52
N THR A 348 4.53 -4.89 -24.31
CA THR A 348 5.58 -5.32 -23.38
C THR A 348 5.40 -6.75 -22.94
N VAL A 349 6.54 -7.39 -22.69
CA VAL A 349 6.63 -8.69 -22.01
C VAL A 349 7.65 -8.57 -20.90
N SER A 350 7.25 -8.98 -19.70
CA SER A 350 8.09 -8.94 -18.51
C SER A 350 7.87 -10.21 -17.69
N ILE A 351 8.88 -10.60 -16.93
CA ILE A 351 8.76 -11.61 -15.88
C ILE A 351 9.01 -10.91 -14.56
N ASN A 352 8.15 -11.13 -13.59
CA ASN A 352 8.37 -10.63 -12.24
C ASN A 352 8.57 -11.79 -11.28
N VAL A 353 9.66 -11.76 -10.53
CA VAL A 353 10.00 -12.83 -9.57
C VAL A 353 9.89 -12.25 -8.18
N PHE A 354 9.05 -12.86 -7.35
CA PHE A 354 8.83 -12.50 -5.96
C PHE A 354 9.55 -13.47 -5.02
N TRP A 355 10.12 -12.97 -3.93
CA TRP A 355 10.69 -13.81 -2.88
C TRP A 355 10.44 -13.26 -1.49
N ARG A 356 10.47 -14.16 -0.51
CA ARG A 356 10.30 -13.80 0.89
C ARG A 356 11.60 -13.17 1.42
N HIS A 357 11.52 -11.90 1.79
CA HIS A 357 12.61 -11.23 2.51
C HIS A 357 12.70 -11.71 3.96
N LEU A 358 11.54 -11.91 4.60
CA LEU A 358 11.42 -12.31 6.00
C LEU A 358 11.26 -13.83 6.15
N GLN A 359 11.25 -14.30 7.40
CA GLN A 359 10.95 -15.70 7.73
C GLN A 359 9.56 -16.10 7.23
N GLU A 360 9.45 -17.28 6.62
CA GLU A 360 8.21 -17.79 6.01
C GLU A 360 7.02 -17.79 6.98
N SER A 361 7.26 -18.07 8.27
CA SER A 361 6.24 -18.11 9.31
C SER A 361 5.49 -16.79 9.53
N LEU A 362 6.02 -15.66 9.03
CA LEU A 362 5.39 -14.35 9.14
C LEU A 362 4.37 -14.06 8.02
N TYR A 363 4.39 -14.85 6.93
CA TYR A 363 3.50 -14.68 5.79
C TYR A 363 2.22 -15.52 5.95
N ASP A 364 1.12 -15.07 5.36
CA ASP A 364 -0.10 -15.89 5.27
C ASP A 364 0.12 -17.03 4.26
N LYS A 365 0.06 -18.29 4.74
CA LYS A 365 0.18 -19.49 3.91
C LYS A 365 -0.90 -19.63 2.83
N LYS A 366 -2.01 -18.90 2.98
CA LYS A 366 -3.11 -18.85 1.99
C LYS A 366 -2.95 -17.68 1.02
N ASP A 367 -1.84 -16.95 1.07
CA ASP A 367 -1.53 -15.94 0.07
C ASP A 367 -0.85 -16.61 -1.13
N VAL A 368 -1.51 -16.56 -2.28
CA VAL A 368 -0.97 -17.04 -3.56
C VAL A 368 -0.58 -15.88 -4.49
N TYR A 369 -0.85 -14.64 -4.08
CA TYR A 369 -0.56 -13.43 -4.84
C TYR A 369 0.68 -12.71 -4.34
N GLY A 370 0.92 -12.69 -3.02
CA GLY A 370 2.00 -11.95 -2.38
C GLY A 370 1.59 -10.57 -1.85
N ASN A 371 0.28 -10.34 -1.70
CA ASN A 371 -0.30 -9.03 -1.38
C ASN A 371 -0.97 -9.01 0.00
N LYS A 372 -1.08 -10.14 0.69
CA LYS A 372 -1.65 -10.16 2.04
C LYS A 372 -0.64 -9.69 3.06
N ASP A 373 -1.10 -8.85 3.97
CA ASP A 373 -0.32 -8.37 5.09
C ASP A 373 0.33 -9.51 5.88
N LEU A 374 1.51 -9.22 6.43
CA LEU A 374 2.20 -10.12 7.37
C LEU A 374 1.29 -10.39 8.58
N LEU A 375 1.34 -11.62 9.10
CA LEU A 375 0.46 -12.07 10.19
C LEU A 375 0.52 -11.15 11.44
N PRO A 376 1.70 -10.63 11.88
CA PRO A 376 1.74 -9.67 12.97
C PRO A 376 1.06 -8.33 12.64
N ALA A 377 1.17 -7.85 11.40
CA ALA A 377 0.49 -6.62 10.97
C ALA A 377 -1.03 -6.81 10.96
N VAL A 378 -1.52 -7.97 10.47
CA VAL A 378 -2.93 -8.34 10.55
C VAL A 378 -3.43 -8.32 11.99
N GLN A 379 -2.68 -8.93 12.92
CA GLN A 379 -3.05 -8.94 14.34
C GLN A 379 -3.06 -7.52 14.95
N ALA A 380 -2.09 -6.68 14.61
CA ALA A 380 -2.04 -5.28 15.05
C ALA A 380 -3.28 -4.50 14.55
N MET A 381 -3.65 -4.67 13.28
CA MET A 381 -4.84 -4.02 12.70
C MET A 381 -6.14 -4.46 13.38
N HIS A 382 -6.29 -5.75 13.71
CA HIS A 382 -7.42 -6.22 14.53
C HIS A 382 -7.44 -5.58 15.93
N GLY A 383 -6.26 -5.35 16.52
CA GLY A 383 -6.10 -4.61 17.77
C GLY A 383 -6.62 -3.18 17.66
N VAL A 384 -6.29 -2.47 16.57
CA VAL A 384 -6.80 -1.13 16.29
C VAL A 384 -8.32 -1.14 16.16
N GLU A 385 -8.90 -2.06 15.39
CA GLU A 385 -10.36 -2.16 15.26
C GLU A 385 -11.06 -2.39 16.61
N LYS A 386 -10.46 -3.21 17.49
CA LYS A 386 -10.95 -3.42 18.85
C LYS A 386 -10.89 -2.14 19.67
N ALA A 387 -9.77 -1.41 19.62
CA ALA A 387 -9.64 -0.12 20.30
C ALA A 387 -10.69 0.90 19.81
N LEU A 388 -10.92 0.97 18.50
CA LEU A 388 -11.93 1.85 17.90
C LEU A 388 -13.36 1.51 18.37
N ARG A 389 -13.70 0.23 18.59
CA ARG A 389 -14.99 -0.16 19.17
C ARG A 389 -15.19 0.38 20.59
N HIS A 390 -14.13 0.43 21.41
CA HIS A 390 -14.19 1.01 22.74
C HIS A 390 -14.35 2.54 22.70
N LEU A 391 -13.66 3.23 21.78
CA LEU A 391 -13.82 4.68 21.67
C LEU A 391 -15.23 5.10 21.22
N LYS A 392 -15.90 4.30 20.37
CA LYS A 392 -17.26 4.61 19.87
C LYS A 392 -18.32 4.78 20.97
N SER A 393 -18.10 4.28 22.18
CA SER A 393 -19.03 4.49 23.30
C SER A 393 -18.91 5.86 23.97
N LEU A 394 -17.88 6.64 23.66
CA LEU A 394 -17.64 7.96 24.23
C LEU A 394 -18.32 9.07 23.41
N PRO A 395 -18.57 10.26 23.98
CA PRO A 395 -18.95 11.44 23.21
C PRO A 395 -17.88 11.84 22.17
N LYS A 396 -18.28 12.56 21.10
CA LYS A 396 -17.40 12.81 19.93
C LYS A 396 -16.12 13.59 20.23
N ASP A 397 -16.17 14.54 21.14
CA ASP A 397 -15.04 15.32 21.62
C ASP A 397 -14.02 14.44 22.37
N TYR A 398 -14.50 13.50 23.20
CA TYR A 398 -13.64 12.51 23.85
C TYR A 398 -13.05 11.52 22.84
N GLN A 399 -13.82 11.10 21.84
CA GLN A 399 -13.32 10.26 20.74
C GLN A 399 -12.15 10.93 20.01
N ASP A 400 -12.29 12.20 19.62
CA ASP A 400 -11.22 12.95 18.94
C ASP A 400 -9.97 13.06 19.82
N PHE A 401 -10.11 13.47 21.08
CA PHE A 401 -8.99 13.59 22.01
C PHE A 401 -8.22 12.27 22.18
N TYR A 402 -8.93 11.17 22.45
CA TYR A 402 -8.29 9.87 22.64
C TYR A 402 -7.74 9.29 21.33
N ALA A 403 -8.36 9.56 20.18
CA ALA A 403 -7.82 9.17 18.88
C ALA A 403 -6.46 9.86 18.62
N ARG A 404 -6.36 11.18 18.84
CA ARG A 404 -5.09 11.91 18.73
C ARG A 404 -4.02 11.36 19.68
N ARG A 405 -4.41 11.01 20.90
CA ARG A 405 -3.50 10.38 21.87
C ARG A 405 -3.01 9.01 21.41
N LEU A 406 -3.88 8.18 20.83
CA LEU A 406 -3.48 6.88 20.26
C LEU A 406 -2.52 7.05 19.08
N ILE A 407 -2.79 8.00 18.18
CA ILE A 407 -1.86 8.34 17.09
C ILE A 407 -0.50 8.71 17.66
N ARG A 408 -0.46 9.57 18.68
CA ARG A 408 0.80 9.97 19.32
C ARG A 408 1.56 8.80 19.94
N VAL A 409 0.86 7.83 20.53
CA VAL A 409 1.48 6.60 21.06
C VAL A 409 2.14 5.81 19.94
N ILE A 410 1.45 5.62 18.81
CA ILE A 410 2.01 4.92 17.64
C ILE A 410 3.22 5.67 17.10
N GLU A 411 3.09 6.99 16.90
CA GLU A 411 4.18 7.83 16.38
C GLU A 411 5.44 7.73 17.23
N THR A 412 5.29 7.85 18.56
CA THR A 412 6.42 7.85 19.50
C THR A 412 7.14 6.50 19.56
N ASN A 413 6.44 5.39 19.30
CA ASN A 413 7.04 4.05 19.38
C ASN A 413 7.59 3.54 18.03
N PHE A 414 7.00 3.95 16.90
CA PHE A 414 7.32 3.33 15.59
C PHE A 414 7.67 4.31 14.48
N LEU A 415 7.25 5.58 14.57
CA LEU A 415 7.46 6.57 13.49
C LEU A 415 8.49 7.66 13.86
N GLN A 416 8.94 7.71 15.12
CA GLN A 416 10.04 8.54 15.60
C GLN A 416 11.32 7.72 15.73
N SER A 417 11.92 7.37 14.60
CA SER A 417 13.33 6.98 14.53
C SER A 417 13.90 7.48 13.22
N PRO A 418 15.10 8.09 13.20
CA PRO A 418 15.74 8.50 11.97
C PRO A 418 16.06 7.23 11.18
N LEU A 419 15.29 6.94 10.13
CA LEU A 419 15.62 5.91 9.14
C LEU A 419 16.82 6.30 8.25
N TYR A 420 17.61 7.30 8.66
CA TYR A 420 18.90 7.65 8.08
C TYR A 420 19.85 8.10 9.19
N GLY A 421 20.86 7.27 9.44
CA GLY A 421 22.11 7.52 10.15
C GLY A 421 22.17 8.69 11.14
N GLU A 422 21.86 8.43 12.41
CA GLU A 422 22.72 8.92 13.49
C GLU A 422 23.52 7.73 14.00
N THR A 423 24.75 7.59 13.49
CA THR A 423 25.81 6.83 14.17
C THR A 423 26.08 7.51 15.50
N ASN A 424 25.46 7.02 16.58
CA ASN A 424 25.76 7.49 17.92
C ASN A 424 26.60 6.44 18.67
N LYS A 425 27.88 6.84 18.83
CA LYS A 425 28.91 6.45 19.80
C LYS A 425 29.72 5.18 19.57
#